data_AF-M8AJP7-F1
#
_entry.id   AF-M8AJP7-F1
#
_cell.length_a   1.000
_cell.length_b   1.000
_cell.length_c   1.000
_cell.angle_alpha   90.00
_cell.angle_beta   90.00
_cell.angle_gamma   90.00
#
_symmetry.space_group_name_H-M   'P 1'
#
loop_
_entity.id
_entity.type
_entity.pdbx_description
1 polymer ?
#
loop_
_entity_poly.entity_id
_entity_poly.type
_entity_poly.pdbx_seq_one_letter_code
_entity_poly.pdbx_strand_id
1 'polypeptide(L)' 'MAGAAYDLKLLGMWASPHVLRVRLALSIKGISYEYAEEDLRHKSELLLRSNPVHNKVPVLIHDGKPVYESC' A
#
# COMPACT_ATOMS: atom_id res chain seq x y z
N MET A 1 -9.94 -20.93 -2.64
CA MET A 1 -9.56 -20.06 -3.77
C MET A 1 -8.43 -19.18 -3.30
N ALA A 2 -7.17 -19.62 -3.47
CA ALA A 2 -6.02 -18.83 -3.05
C ALA A 2 -5.87 -17.65 -4.02
N GLY A 3 -6.03 -16.42 -3.53
CA GLY A 3 -5.81 -15.21 -4.30
C GLY A 3 -4.42 -15.22 -4.91
N ALA A 4 -4.27 -14.63 -6.11
CA ALA A 4 -2.98 -14.49 -6.76
C ALA A 4 -1.95 -13.95 -5.75
N ALA A 5 -0.91 -14.73 -5.48
CA ALA A 5 0.14 -14.36 -4.53
C ALA A 5 1.00 -13.28 -5.20
N TYR A 6 0.58 -12.03 -5.08
CA TYR A 6 1.44 -10.90 -5.41
C TYR A 6 2.45 -10.74 -4.27
N ASP A 7 3.75 -10.78 -4.59
CA ASP A 7 4.82 -10.54 -3.61
C ASP A 7 4.78 -9.13 -3.02
N LEU A 8 4.08 -8.20 -3.69
CA LEU A 8 3.95 -6.81 -3.33
C LEU A 8 2.47 -6.43 -3.15
N LYS A 9 2.16 -5.78 -2.03
CA LYS A 9 0.86 -5.19 -1.73
C LYS A 9 0.99 -3.69 -1.50
N LEU A 10 0.09 -2.89 -2.08
CA LEU A 10 0.02 -1.45 -1.89
C LEU A 10 -1.27 -1.11 -1.14
N LEU A 11 -1.14 -0.62 0.09
CA LEU A 11 -2.22 0.01 0.83
C LEU A 11 -2.33 1.47 0.39
N GLY A 12 -3.50 1.88 -0.08
CA GLY A 12 -3.67 3.21 -0.63
C GLY A 12 -5.12 3.67 -0.69
N MET A 13 -5.30 4.98 -0.79
CA MET A 13 -6.57 5.60 -1.16
C MET A 13 -6.46 6.08 -2.61
N TRP A 14 -7.46 5.78 -3.45
CA TRP A 14 -7.39 6.04 -4.90
C TRP A 14 -7.13 7.51 -5.25
N ALA A 15 -7.62 8.44 -4.43
CA ALA A 15 -7.50 9.88 -4.62
C ALA A 15 -6.22 10.49 -4.00
N SER A 16 -5.39 9.69 -3.30
CA SER A 16 -4.17 10.21 -2.68
C SER A 16 -3.08 10.46 -3.73
N PRO A 17 -2.53 11.69 -3.84
CA PRO A 17 -1.47 11.98 -4.80
C PRO A 17 -0.20 11.17 -4.52
N HIS A 18 0.09 10.83 -3.26
CA HIS A 18 1.22 10.00 -2.88
C HIS A 18 1.06 8.55 -3.37
N VAL A 19 -0.16 8.00 -3.24
CA VAL A 19 -0.49 6.66 -3.74
C VAL A 19 -0.41 6.61 -5.27
N LEU A 20 -0.92 7.65 -5.96
CA LEU A 20 -0.85 7.74 -7.42
C LEU A 20 0.60 7.74 -7.93
N ARG A 21 1.53 8.41 -7.25
CA ARG A 21 2.97 8.37 -7.59
C ARG A 21 3.53 6.96 -7.48
N VAL A 22 3.21 6.23 -6.42
CA VAL A 22 3.66 4.84 -6.24
C VAL A 22 3.07 3.93 -7.32
N ARG A 23 1.77 4.04 -7.61
CA ARG A 23 1.11 3.28 -8.69
C ARG A 23 1.76 3.53 -10.05
N LEU A 24 2.07 4.79 -10.37
CA LEU A 24 2.77 5.15 -11.60
C LEU A 24 4.17 4.55 -11.66
N ALA A 25 4.94 4.64 -10.57
CA ALA A 25 6.29 4.05 -10.50
C ALA A 25 6.27 2.53 -10.69
N LEU A 26 5.32 1.82 -10.08
CA LEU A 26 5.15 0.38 -10.24
C LEU A 26 4.75 0.02 -11.67
N SER A 27 3.85 0.81 -12.28
CA SER A 27 3.45 0.64 -13.67
C SER A 27 4.61 0.82 -14.64
N ILE A 28 5.44 1.86 -14.44
CA ILE A 28 6.63 2.12 -15.26
C ILE A 28 7.65 0.97 -15.13
N LYS A 29 7.79 0.42 -13.92
CA LYS A 29 8.68 -0.72 -13.66
C LYS A 29 8.11 -2.08 -14.08
N GLY A 30 6.85 -2.15 -14.50
CA GLY A 30 6.17 -3.41 -14.84
C GLY A 30 6.00 -4.36 -13.65
N ILE A 31 6.02 -3.85 -12.42
CA ILE A 31 5.89 -4.67 -11.21
C ILE A 31 4.41 -4.87 -10.93
N SER A 32 3.99 -6.14 -10.85
CA SER A 32 2.64 -6.51 -10.43
C SER A 32 2.50 -6.40 -8.92
N TYR A 33 1.34 -5.93 -8.47
CA TYR A 33 1.04 -5.74 -7.05
C TYR A 33 -0.45 -5.93 -6.78
N GLU A 34 -0.77 -6.34 -5.56
CA GLU A 34 -2.14 -6.27 -5.05
C GLU A 34 -2.42 -4.85 -4.55
N TYR A 35 -3.49 -4.23 -5.01
CA TYR A 35 -3.93 -2.93 -4.49
C TYR A 35 -5.04 -3.14 -3.46
N ALA A 36 -4.82 -2.66 -2.23
CA ALA A 36 -5.81 -2.65 -1.17
C ALA A 36 -6.26 -1.20 -0.90
N GLU A 37 -7.53 -0.92 -1.19
CA GLU A 37 -8.13 0.38 -0.94
C GLU A 37 -8.36 0.58 0.57
N GLU A 38 -7.92 1.72 1.09
CA GLU A 38 -8.02 2.10 2.50
C GLU A 38 -9.03 3.24 2.70
N ASP A 39 -9.97 3.06 3.64
CA ASP A 39 -10.77 4.15 4.18
C ASP A 39 -9.97 4.88 5.27
N LEU A 40 -9.50 6.09 4.99
CA LEU A 40 -8.71 6.86 5.96
C LEU A 40 -9.52 7.37 7.17
N ARG A 41 -10.87 7.30 7.12
CA ARG A 41 -11.75 7.56 8.27
C ARG A 41 -11.87 6.34 9.17
N HIS A 42 -11.83 5.14 8.60
CA HIS A 42 -11.92 3.85 9.28
C HIS A 42 -10.75 2.96 8.87
N LYS A 43 -9.56 3.29 9.36
CA LYS A 43 -8.30 2.66 8.96
C LYS A 43 -8.31 1.16 9.21
N SER A 44 -7.82 0.38 8.26
CA SER A 44 -7.73 -1.07 8.41
C SER A 44 -6.71 -1.46 9.48
N GLU A 45 -6.91 -2.61 10.13
CA GLU A 45 -5.92 -3.16 11.07
C GLU A 45 -4.56 -3.38 10.39
N LEU A 46 -4.59 -3.75 9.10
CA LEU A 46 -3.39 -3.94 8.31
C LEU A 46 -2.60 -2.63 8.16
N LEU A 47 -3.25 -1.50 7.88
CA LEU A 47 -2.62 -0.19 7.82
C LEU A 47 -2.03 0.22 9.17
N LEU A 48 -2.78 0.04 10.26
CA LEU A 48 -2.35 0.38 11.61
C LEU A 48 -1.13 -0.44 12.05
N ARG A 49 -1.09 -1.74 11.71
CA ARG A 49 0.05 -2.62 12.01
C ARG A 49 1.27 -2.32 11.13
N SER A 50 1.05 -1.91 9.89
CA SER A 50 2.13 -1.71 8.91
C SER A 50 2.81 -0.34 9.03
N ASN A 51 2.07 0.70 9.45
CA ASN A 51 2.59 2.03 9.71
C ASN A 51 2.11 2.55 11.08
N PRO A 52 2.61 1.97 12.19
CA PRO A 52 2.12 2.29 13.53
C PRO A 52 2.43 3.72 13.97
N VAL A 53 3.40 4.39 13.33
CA VAL A 53 3.82 5.74 13.69
C VAL A 53 2.87 6.79 13.10
N HIS A 54 2.63 6.74 11.79
CA HIS A 54 1.87 7.78 11.09
C HIS A 54 0.46 7.35 10.72
N ASN A 55 0.19 6.06 10.61
CA ASN A 55 -1.10 5.52 10.18
C ASN A 55 -1.57 6.16 8.85
N LYS A 56 -0.64 6.39 7.92
CA LYS A 56 -0.86 7.06 6.63
C LYS A 56 -0.55 6.12 5.47
N VAL A 57 -1.18 6.41 4.33
CA VAL A 57 -0.88 5.82 3.02
C VAL A 57 0.04 6.74 2.20
N PRO A 58 0.82 6.22 1.24
CA PRO A 58 0.93 4.82 0.82
C PRO A 58 1.73 3.96 1.79
N VAL A 59 1.39 2.67 1.86
CA VAL A 59 2.25 1.64 2.48
C VAL A 59 2.45 0.51 1.47
N LEU A 60 3.70 0.21 1.16
CA LEU A 60 4.09 -0.95 0.36
C LEU A 60 4.48 -2.09 1.29
N ILE A 61 3.92 -3.28 1.10
CA ILE A 61 4.28 -4.48 1.87
C ILE A 61 4.89 -5.48 0.89
N HIS A 62 6.15 -5.81 1.10
CA HIS A 62 6.87 -6.83 0.34
C HIS A 62 7.29 -7.93 1.31
N ASP A 63 6.89 -9.17 1.07
CA ASP A 63 7.24 -10.32 1.93
C ASP A 63 6.95 -10.05 3.43
N GLY A 64 5.76 -9.47 3.70
CA GLY A 64 5.32 -9.09 5.05
C GLY A 64 6.05 -7.89 5.68
N LYS A 65 7.04 -7.30 5.00
CA LYS A 65 7.80 -6.15 5.49
C LYS A 65 7.22 -4.84 4.93
N PRO A 66 6.71 -3.94 5.79
CA PRO A 66 6.14 -2.68 5.33
C PRO A 66 7.23 -1.63 5.04
N VAL A 67 7.00 -0.85 4.01
CA VAL A 67 7.76 0.34 3.60
C VAL A 67 6.77 1.48 3.47
N TYR A 68 6.97 2.55 4.22
CA TYR A 68 6.15 3.75 4.20
C TYR A 68 7.05 4.99 4.24
N GLU A 69 6.60 6.08 3.62
CA GLU A 69 7.30 7.36 3.72
C GLU A 69 7.09 7.95 5.11
N SER A 70 8.15 8.49 5.72
CA SER A 70 8.13 9.09 7.06
C SER A 70 7.80 10.59 7.05
N CYS A 71 7.38 11.14 5.90
CA CYS A 71 7.29 12.58 5.63
C CYS A 71 5.92 13.18 6.01
#